data_AF-A0A958AB60-F1
#
_entry.id   AF-A0A958AB60-F1
#
_cell.length_a   1.000
_cell.length_b   1.000
_cell.length_c   1.000
_cell.angle_alpha   90.00
_cell.angle_beta   90.00
_cell.angle_gamma   90.00
#
_symmetry.space_group_name_H-M   'P 1'
#
loop_
_entity.id
_entity.type
_entity.pdbx_description
1 polymer ?
#
loop_
_entity_poly.entity_id
_entity_poly.type
_entity_poly.pdbx_seq_one_letter_code
_entity_poly.pdbx_strand_id
1 'polypeptide(L)'
;MQQLENLFERQEYHLLANAVNRIVRLLVSDSYRYRSTAARLRGVDDVISASHGSDERQVNRAEQHYFEVLIVDNLSPREERDLRRGLLECIDPDDKFYYDVVVVPSFEDALIAVLFNHNIQSCVIRYSFPFKSKYSLDILQQYISVVKEIETDGIDADLGPALGEAIKKLRPELDLYLVLDSAVEDIALRVYKNFRRVFYRQENLEMHLSLRRGITERYEAPFFAALKAYSQRPTGVFHAMPISRGNSIFKSHWIQDIGQFYGHNIFLAETSATTGGLDSLLQPTGPLKKAQEMASRAFGSQHTFFVTNGTSTANKIVTQALLQPGDIVLIDRDCHKSHHYGMVLSGAYPVYLDSYPVEKYSMYGAVPLREIKQRLLELKRAGRLNKVKMLLLTNCTFDGLVYNVERVMEEVLAIKPDITFL
;
A
#
# COMPACT_ATOMS: atom_id res chain seq x y z
N MET A 1 -15.92 -27.12 3.88
CA MET A 1 -16.27 -27.93 2.69
C MET A 1 -16.78 -29.31 3.06
N GLN A 2 -16.12 -30.04 3.96
CA GLN A 2 -16.49 -31.42 4.33
C GLN A 2 -17.95 -31.60 4.78
N GLN A 3 -18.58 -30.62 5.44
CA GLN A 3 -20.03 -30.69 5.73
C GLN A 3 -20.93 -30.50 4.50
N LEU A 4 -20.55 -29.64 3.56
CA LEU A 4 -21.28 -29.48 2.30
C LEU A 4 -21.16 -30.75 1.44
N GLU A 5 -19.96 -31.33 1.41
CA GLU A 5 -19.70 -32.64 0.79
C GLU A 5 -20.53 -33.73 1.47
N ASN A 6 -20.57 -33.78 2.81
CA ASN A 6 -21.42 -34.72 3.54
C ASN A 6 -22.92 -34.53 3.25
N LEU A 7 -23.41 -33.29 3.17
CA LEU A 7 -24.81 -33.00 2.81
C LEU A 7 -25.12 -33.45 1.37
N PHE A 8 -24.16 -33.27 0.46
CA PHE A 8 -24.26 -33.73 -0.91
C PHE A 8 -24.25 -35.27 -1.01
N GLU A 9 -23.33 -35.93 -0.32
CA GLU A 9 -23.20 -37.40 -0.27
C GLU A 9 -24.43 -38.06 0.38
N ARG A 10 -25.02 -37.42 1.40
CA ARG A 10 -26.28 -37.84 2.03
C ARG A 10 -27.54 -37.50 1.24
N GLN A 11 -27.39 -36.86 0.08
CA GLN A 11 -28.50 -36.42 -0.79
C GLN A 11 -29.46 -35.41 -0.12
N GLU A 12 -28.99 -34.67 0.89
CA GLU A 12 -29.75 -33.65 1.62
C GLU A 12 -29.72 -32.31 0.86
N TYR A 13 -30.14 -32.32 -0.41
CA TYR A 13 -29.96 -31.18 -1.33
C TYR A 13 -30.60 -29.87 -0.88
N HIS A 14 -31.73 -29.93 -0.15
CA HIS A 14 -32.40 -28.75 0.37
C HIS A 14 -31.57 -28.04 1.45
N LEU A 15 -30.95 -28.80 2.36
CA LEU A 15 -30.06 -28.26 3.39
C LEU A 15 -28.77 -27.75 2.77
N LEU A 16 -28.23 -28.46 1.77
CA LEU A 16 -27.08 -28.00 1.00
C LEU A 16 -27.36 -26.66 0.31
N ALA A 17 -28.48 -26.52 -0.39
CA ALA A 17 -28.86 -25.28 -1.07
C ALA A 17 -29.00 -24.10 -0.09
N ASN A 18 -29.60 -24.34 1.08
CA ASN A 18 -29.73 -23.31 2.12
C ASN A 18 -28.36 -22.90 2.69
N ALA A 19 -27.50 -23.87 2.97
CA ALA A 19 -26.14 -23.62 3.45
C ALA A 19 -25.33 -22.80 2.43
N VAL A 20 -25.35 -23.22 1.15
CA VAL A 20 -24.67 -22.50 0.06
C VAL A 20 -25.22 -21.09 -0.09
N ASN A 21 -26.54 -20.90 -0.13
CA ASN A 21 -27.16 -19.58 -0.22
C ASN A 21 -26.76 -18.67 0.95
N ARG A 22 -26.66 -19.22 2.17
CA ARG A 22 -26.21 -18.45 3.35
C ARG A 22 -24.75 -18.05 3.21
N ILE A 23 -23.87 -18.96 2.80
CA ILE A 23 -22.45 -18.66 2.56
C ILE A 23 -22.30 -17.58 1.48
N VAL A 24 -23.00 -17.72 0.35
CA VAL A 24 -22.96 -16.74 -0.74
C VAL A 24 -23.44 -15.37 -0.25
N ARG A 25 -24.55 -15.30 0.50
CA ARG A 25 -25.01 -14.03 1.10
C ARG A 25 -23.97 -13.42 2.01
N LEU A 26 -23.34 -14.21 2.88
CA LEU A 26 -22.28 -13.73 3.78
C LEU A 26 -21.09 -13.15 2.98
N LEU A 27 -20.65 -13.84 1.92
CA LEU A 27 -19.54 -13.41 1.08
C LEU A 27 -19.87 -12.14 0.28
N VAL A 28 -21.04 -12.08 -0.36
CA VAL A 28 -21.46 -10.92 -1.18
C VAL A 28 -21.70 -9.68 -0.31
N SER A 29 -22.19 -9.86 0.91
CA SER A 29 -22.45 -8.75 1.83
C SER A 29 -21.24 -8.35 2.69
N ASP A 30 -20.12 -9.09 2.60
CA ASP A 30 -18.99 -9.00 3.53
C ASP A 30 -19.36 -9.14 5.02
N SER A 31 -20.56 -9.65 5.33
CA SER A 31 -21.05 -9.75 6.72
C SER A 31 -20.31 -10.81 7.54
N TYR A 32 -19.60 -11.73 6.89
CA TYR A 32 -18.70 -12.66 7.59
C TYR A 32 -17.64 -11.93 8.43
N ARG A 33 -17.24 -10.72 8.00
CA ARG A 33 -16.27 -9.88 8.73
C ARG A 33 -16.80 -9.50 10.10
N TYR A 34 -18.09 -9.23 10.26
CA TYR A 34 -18.65 -8.74 11.53
C TYR A 34 -19.07 -9.84 12.53
N ARG A 35 -18.79 -11.13 12.24
CA ARG A 35 -19.13 -12.25 13.14
C ARG A 35 -18.36 -12.18 14.46
N SER A 36 -18.99 -12.66 15.54
CA SER A 36 -18.35 -12.77 16.85
C SER A 36 -17.22 -13.81 16.85
N THR A 37 -16.25 -13.67 17.75
CA THR A 37 -15.15 -14.62 17.90
C THR A 37 -15.68 -16.04 18.17
N ALA A 38 -16.73 -16.17 18.99
CA ALA A 38 -17.41 -17.43 19.26
C ALA A 38 -18.04 -18.07 18.00
N ALA A 39 -18.68 -17.27 17.15
CA ALA A 39 -19.27 -17.75 15.89
C ALA A 39 -18.19 -18.21 14.89
N ARG A 40 -17.00 -17.60 14.90
CA ARG A 40 -15.87 -17.98 14.04
C ARG A 40 -15.15 -19.24 14.52
N LEU A 41 -14.99 -19.41 15.83
CA LEU A 41 -14.43 -20.63 16.42
C LEU A 41 -15.27 -21.87 16.08
N ARG A 42 -16.59 -21.70 15.93
CA ARG A 42 -17.51 -22.75 15.47
C ARG A 42 -17.54 -22.94 13.94
N GLY A 43 -16.81 -22.09 13.19
CA GLY A 43 -16.58 -22.25 11.76
C GLY A 43 -17.82 -22.15 10.87
N VAL A 44 -17.78 -22.90 9.76
CA VAL A 44 -18.91 -23.06 8.82
C VAL A 44 -19.99 -23.96 9.42
N ASP A 45 -19.66 -24.77 10.42
CA ASP A 45 -20.59 -25.68 11.07
C ASP A 45 -21.74 -24.91 11.73
N ASP A 46 -21.47 -23.74 12.32
CA ASP A 46 -22.47 -22.82 12.88
C ASP A 46 -23.35 -22.16 11.79
N VAL A 47 -22.81 -21.92 10.58
CA VAL A 47 -23.56 -21.37 9.44
C VAL A 47 -24.58 -22.40 8.93
N ILE A 48 -24.25 -23.69 9.05
CA ILE A 48 -25.09 -24.82 8.65
C ILE A 48 -26.07 -25.21 9.76
N SER A 49 -25.66 -25.15 11.03
CA SER A 49 -26.47 -25.59 12.18
C SER A 49 -27.32 -24.51 12.83
N ALA A 50 -27.03 -23.22 12.64
CA ALA A 50 -27.82 -22.16 13.26
C ALA A 50 -29.21 -22.07 12.61
N SER A 51 -30.22 -22.58 13.32
CA SER A 51 -31.64 -22.33 13.08
C SER A 51 -31.92 -20.82 13.07
N HIS A 52 -32.90 -20.41 12.26
CA HIS A 52 -33.27 -19.03 11.88
C HIS A 52 -33.47 -17.94 12.97
N GLY A 53 -33.03 -18.07 14.22
CA GLY A 53 -33.43 -17.09 15.23
C GLY A 53 -32.76 -17.02 16.61
N SER A 54 -31.53 -17.47 16.84
CA SER A 54 -30.93 -17.24 18.18
C SER A 54 -29.40 -17.17 18.17
N ASP A 55 -28.88 -16.09 18.78
CA ASP A 55 -27.48 -15.81 19.15
C ASP A 55 -26.57 -15.05 18.17
N GLU A 56 -27.13 -14.28 17.24
CA GLU A 56 -26.41 -13.08 16.76
C GLU A 56 -26.72 -11.92 17.70
N ARG A 57 -26.11 -11.90 18.90
CA ARG A 57 -25.75 -10.60 19.49
C ARG A 57 -24.81 -9.98 18.45
N GLN A 58 -25.36 -9.14 17.57
CA GLN A 58 -24.59 -8.26 16.71
C GLN A 58 -23.71 -7.44 17.64
N VAL A 59 -22.49 -7.92 17.86
CA VAL A 59 -21.46 -7.10 18.47
C VAL A 59 -21.33 -5.95 17.50
N ASN A 60 -21.52 -4.72 17.99
CA ASN A 60 -21.50 -3.51 17.18
C ASN A 60 -20.06 -3.22 16.75
N ARG A 61 -19.47 -4.13 15.94
CA ARG A 61 -18.10 -4.11 15.42
C ARG A 61 -17.98 -3.19 14.20
N ALA A 62 -18.98 -2.34 13.95
CA ALA A 62 -18.97 -1.38 12.85
C ALA A 62 -17.75 -0.45 12.88
N GLU A 63 -17.15 -0.26 14.06
CA GLU A 63 -15.99 0.61 14.26
C GLU A 63 -14.62 -0.12 14.24
N GLN A 64 -14.60 -1.45 14.22
CA GLN A 64 -13.34 -2.22 14.20
C GLN A 64 -12.89 -2.53 12.77
N HIS A 65 -11.58 -2.54 12.54
CA HIS A 65 -11.00 -2.83 11.23
C HIS A 65 -10.66 -4.33 11.08
N TYR A 66 -11.15 -4.93 10.00
CA TYR A 66 -10.89 -6.33 9.65
C TYR A 66 -9.62 -6.49 8.81
N PHE A 67 -8.87 -7.56 9.05
CA PHE A 67 -7.88 -8.08 8.11
C PHE A 67 -7.75 -9.60 8.23
N GLU A 68 -6.97 -10.22 7.35
CA GLU A 68 -6.68 -11.65 7.40
C GLU A 68 -5.18 -11.90 7.60
N VAL A 69 -4.88 -12.96 8.35
CA VAL A 69 -3.53 -13.44 8.59
C VAL A 69 -3.36 -14.76 7.85
N LEU A 70 -2.48 -14.76 6.86
CA LEU A 70 -2.09 -15.99 6.18
C LEU A 70 -1.11 -16.77 7.06
N ILE A 71 -1.35 -18.06 7.25
CA ILE A 71 -0.41 -18.98 7.88
C ILE A 71 -0.08 -20.08 6.89
N VAL A 72 1.21 -20.26 6.63
CA VAL A 72 1.71 -21.26 5.69
C VAL A 72 2.29 -22.42 6.50
N ASP A 73 1.55 -23.53 6.54
CA ASP A 73 1.93 -24.74 7.27
C ASP A 73 1.06 -25.94 6.83
N ASN A 74 1.65 -27.12 6.77
CA ASN A 74 0.95 -28.35 6.40
C ASN A 74 0.34 -29.03 7.63
N LEU A 75 -0.68 -28.40 8.21
CA LEU A 75 -1.34 -28.83 9.44
C LEU A 75 -2.47 -29.84 9.19
N SER A 76 -2.67 -30.75 10.15
CA SER A 76 -3.90 -31.55 10.21
C SER A 76 -5.11 -30.67 10.55
N PRO A 77 -6.36 -31.08 10.22
CA PRO A 77 -7.56 -30.32 10.57
C PRO A 77 -7.75 -30.09 12.08
N ARG A 78 -7.11 -30.90 12.93
CA ARG A 78 -7.12 -30.70 14.38
C ARG A 78 -6.14 -29.58 14.77
N GLU A 79 -4.91 -29.65 14.29
CA GLU A 79 -3.89 -28.63 14.58
C GLU A 79 -4.27 -27.26 14.02
N GLU A 80 -4.89 -27.19 12.84
CA GLU A 80 -5.42 -25.94 12.28
C GLU A 80 -6.47 -25.32 13.20
N ARG A 81 -7.41 -26.12 13.72
CA ARG A 81 -8.43 -25.64 14.66
C ARG A 81 -7.82 -25.17 15.98
N ASP A 82 -6.82 -25.87 16.49
CA ASP A 82 -6.12 -25.52 17.72
C ASP A 82 -5.34 -24.21 17.56
N LEU A 83 -4.64 -24.05 16.43
CA LEU A 83 -3.95 -22.82 16.06
C LEU A 83 -4.90 -21.63 15.91
N ARG A 84 -5.97 -21.78 15.10
CA ARG A 84 -6.96 -20.72 14.91
C ARG A 84 -7.58 -20.32 16.24
N ARG A 85 -7.95 -21.30 17.07
CA ARG A 85 -8.49 -21.05 18.41
C ARG A 85 -7.52 -20.28 19.29
N GLY A 86 -6.27 -20.74 19.39
CA GLY A 86 -5.26 -20.11 20.23
C GLY A 86 -4.98 -18.65 19.85
N LEU A 87 -5.00 -18.30 18.55
CA LEU A 87 -4.84 -16.91 18.10
C LEU A 87 -6.09 -16.06 18.32
N LEU A 88 -7.28 -16.62 18.05
CA LEU A 88 -8.54 -15.90 18.23
C LEU A 88 -8.87 -15.65 19.72
N GLU A 89 -8.44 -16.53 20.62
CA GLU A 89 -8.54 -16.34 22.08
C GLU A 89 -7.67 -15.20 22.60
N CYS A 90 -6.60 -14.82 21.88
CA CYS A 90 -5.77 -13.66 22.22
C CYS A 90 -6.39 -12.32 21.81
N ILE A 91 -7.46 -12.30 20.99
CA ILE A 91 -8.07 -11.06 20.50
C ILE A 91 -8.97 -10.46 21.59
N ASP A 92 -8.69 -9.21 21.98
CA ASP A 92 -9.53 -8.47 22.90
C ASP A 92 -10.76 -7.91 22.16
N PRO A 93 -11.99 -8.05 22.71
CA PRO A 93 -13.18 -7.44 22.12
C PRO A 93 -13.09 -5.93 21.90
N ASP A 94 -12.28 -5.21 22.69
CA ASP A 94 -12.08 -3.77 22.60
C ASP A 94 -10.92 -3.38 21.66
N ASP A 95 -10.24 -4.35 21.04
CA ASP A 95 -9.19 -4.06 20.07
C ASP A 95 -9.73 -3.29 18.84
N LYS A 96 -8.97 -2.31 18.37
CA LYS A 96 -9.32 -1.56 17.15
C LYS A 96 -9.28 -2.41 15.88
N PHE A 97 -8.43 -3.43 15.88
CA PHE A 97 -8.23 -4.33 14.75
C PHE A 97 -8.59 -5.74 15.18
N TYR A 98 -9.25 -6.48 14.29
CA TYR A 98 -9.46 -7.90 14.44
C TYR A 98 -9.10 -8.62 13.16
N TYR A 99 -8.75 -9.90 13.28
CA TYR A 99 -8.43 -10.70 12.12
C TYR A 99 -9.09 -12.08 12.13
N ASP A 100 -9.11 -12.68 10.95
CA ASP A 100 -9.28 -14.12 10.79
C ASP A 100 -7.99 -14.75 10.28
N VAL A 101 -7.89 -16.07 10.41
CA VAL A 101 -6.71 -16.86 10.07
C VAL A 101 -7.02 -17.70 8.84
N VAL A 102 -6.24 -17.51 7.78
CA VAL A 102 -6.28 -18.33 6.56
C VAL A 102 -5.06 -19.25 6.59
N VAL A 103 -5.28 -20.56 6.66
CA VAL A 103 -4.18 -21.54 6.65
C VAL A 103 -4.08 -22.18 5.27
N VAL A 104 -2.87 -22.21 4.72
CA VAL A 104 -2.57 -22.85 3.43
C VAL A 104 -1.43 -23.86 3.58
N PRO A 105 -1.52 -25.03 2.93
CA PRO A 105 -0.61 -26.13 3.21
C PRO A 105 0.68 -26.12 2.38
N SER A 106 0.81 -25.26 1.36
CA SER A 106 1.96 -25.31 0.44
C SER A 106 2.46 -23.93 0.01
N PHE A 107 3.66 -23.91 -0.58
CA PHE A 107 4.28 -22.73 -1.17
C PHE A 107 3.40 -22.14 -2.29
N GLU A 108 2.94 -22.98 -3.22
CA GLU A 108 2.08 -22.56 -4.33
C GLU A 108 0.74 -22.00 -3.85
N ASP A 109 0.12 -22.64 -2.85
CA ASP A 109 -1.14 -22.16 -2.26
C ASP A 109 -0.97 -20.81 -1.57
N ALA A 110 0.17 -20.57 -0.92
CA ALA A 110 0.48 -19.28 -0.32
C ALA A 110 0.60 -18.16 -1.35
N LEU A 111 1.27 -18.41 -2.48
CA LEU A 111 1.36 -17.43 -3.57
C LEU A 111 -0.02 -17.12 -4.17
N ILE A 112 -0.84 -18.14 -4.40
CA ILE A 112 -2.22 -17.96 -4.87
C ILE A 112 -3.02 -17.11 -3.87
N ALA A 113 -2.96 -17.46 -2.58
CA ALA A 113 -3.70 -16.75 -1.54
C ALA A 113 -3.30 -15.27 -1.49
N VAL A 114 -1.99 -14.98 -1.50
CA VAL A 114 -1.46 -13.60 -1.49
C VAL A 114 -1.89 -12.82 -2.74
N LEU A 115 -1.95 -13.46 -3.90
CA LEU A 115 -2.27 -12.82 -5.18
C LEU A 115 -3.75 -12.42 -5.28
N PHE A 116 -4.66 -13.29 -4.84
CA PHE A 116 -6.10 -13.07 -5.03
C PHE A 116 -6.81 -12.48 -3.80
N ASN A 117 -6.24 -12.63 -2.60
CA ASN A 117 -6.86 -12.17 -1.38
C ASN A 117 -6.16 -10.92 -0.81
N HIS A 118 -6.73 -9.76 -1.12
CA HIS A 118 -6.27 -8.45 -0.64
C HIS A 118 -6.57 -8.20 0.84
N ASN A 119 -7.48 -8.97 1.46
CA ASN A 119 -7.74 -8.87 2.90
C ASN A 119 -6.57 -9.41 3.72
N ILE A 120 -5.73 -10.27 3.14
CA ILE A 120 -4.48 -10.70 3.78
C ILE A 120 -3.60 -9.47 3.98
N GLN A 121 -3.28 -9.17 5.22
CA GLN A 121 -2.42 -8.03 5.60
C GLN A 121 -1.16 -8.46 6.34
N SER A 122 -1.10 -9.71 6.80
CA SER A 122 0.10 -10.28 7.43
C SER A 122 0.25 -11.75 7.04
N CYS A 123 1.48 -12.24 6.97
CA CYS A 123 1.78 -13.65 6.67
C CYS A 123 2.74 -14.23 7.72
N VAL A 124 2.40 -15.40 8.25
CA VAL A 124 3.22 -16.20 9.17
C VAL A 124 3.65 -17.46 8.43
N ILE A 125 4.94 -17.57 8.16
CA ILE A 125 5.54 -18.70 7.45
C ILE A 125 6.15 -19.64 8.49
N ARG A 126 5.71 -20.90 8.51
CA ARG A 126 6.21 -21.91 9.46
C ARG A 126 7.23 -22.84 8.78
N TYR A 127 7.82 -23.73 9.56
CA TYR A 127 9.07 -24.43 9.20
C TYR A 127 8.87 -25.65 8.27
N SER A 128 7.66 -26.18 8.09
CA SER A 128 7.46 -27.43 7.33
C SER A 128 6.21 -27.38 6.44
N PHE A 129 6.40 -27.13 5.15
CA PHE A 129 5.36 -27.26 4.14
C PHE A 129 5.93 -27.69 2.79
N PRO A 130 5.20 -28.50 2.00
CA PRO A 130 5.61 -28.86 0.64
C PRO A 130 5.60 -27.64 -0.29
N PHE A 131 6.43 -27.71 -1.34
CA PHE A 131 6.41 -26.71 -2.40
C PHE A 131 5.10 -26.78 -3.21
N LYS A 132 4.73 -27.97 -3.68
CA LYS A 132 3.59 -28.17 -4.59
C LYS A 132 2.26 -28.16 -3.88
N SER A 133 1.26 -27.54 -4.48
CA SER A 133 -0.13 -27.66 -4.03
C SER A 133 -0.67 -29.08 -4.26
N LYS A 134 -1.60 -29.49 -3.40
CA LYS A 134 -2.39 -30.71 -3.60
C LYS A 134 -3.38 -30.57 -4.76
N TYR A 135 -3.80 -29.34 -5.05
CA TYR A 135 -4.78 -29.04 -6.10
C TYR A 135 -4.08 -28.27 -7.22
N SER A 136 -4.00 -28.88 -8.41
CA SER A 136 -3.45 -28.21 -9.59
C SER A 136 -4.59 -27.80 -10.52
N LEU A 137 -4.75 -26.49 -10.71
CA LEU A 137 -5.65 -25.92 -11.72
C LEU A 137 -4.81 -25.17 -12.74
N ASP A 138 -4.99 -25.49 -14.03
CA ASP A 138 -4.18 -24.93 -15.12
C ASP A 138 -4.22 -23.39 -15.15
N ILE A 139 -5.37 -22.80 -14.84
CA ILE A 139 -5.54 -21.35 -14.79
C ILE A 139 -4.68 -20.70 -13.70
N LEU A 140 -4.50 -21.36 -12.55
CA LEU A 140 -3.69 -20.84 -11.44
C LEU A 140 -2.20 -21.02 -11.69
N GLN A 141 -1.81 -22.07 -12.41
CA GLN A 141 -0.41 -22.33 -12.77
C GLN A 141 0.17 -21.22 -13.66
N GLN A 142 -0.62 -20.59 -14.53
CA GLN A 142 -0.19 -19.45 -15.35
C GLN A 142 0.23 -18.23 -14.52
N TYR A 143 -0.45 -17.99 -13.39
CA TYR A 143 -0.10 -16.88 -12.50
C TYR A 143 1.14 -17.20 -11.65
N ILE A 144 1.32 -18.47 -11.29
CA ILE A 144 2.49 -18.93 -10.52
C ILE A 144 3.75 -18.99 -11.41
N SER A 145 3.63 -19.30 -12.71
CA SER A 145 4.79 -19.42 -13.60
C SER A 145 5.59 -18.13 -13.75
N VAL A 146 4.94 -16.96 -13.64
CA VAL A 146 5.62 -15.65 -13.63
C VAL A 146 6.49 -15.48 -12.38
N VAL A 147 6.12 -16.14 -11.28
CA VAL A 147 6.86 -16.11 -10.01
C VAL A 147 7.94 -17.19 -9.96
N LYS A 148 7.82 -18.27 -10.75
CA LYS A 148 8.82 -19.36 -10.86
C LYS A 148 10.14 -18.94 -11.53
N GLU A 149 10.21 -17.78 -12.19
CA GLU A 149 11.47 -17.18 -12.66
C GLU A 149 12.37 -16.68 -11.49
N ILE A 150 11.84 -16.64 -10.27
CA ILE A 150 12.66 -16.47 -9.06
C ILE A 150 13.47 -17.75 -8.91
N GLU A 151 14.78 -17.69 -9.18
CA GLU A 151 15.76 -18.80 -9.09
C GLU A 151 15.38 -19.84 -8.01
N THR A 152 14.75 -20.93 -8.45
CA THR A 152 14.35 -22.05 -7.59
C THR A 152 15.33 -23.22 -7.64
N ASP A 153 16.49 -23.03 -8.29
CA ASP A 153 17.53 -24.04 -8.38
C ASP A 153 18.18 -24.26 -7.00
N GLY A 154 17.75 -25.34 -6.31
CA GLY A 154 18.37 -25.86 -5.08
C GLY A 154 17.55 -25.80 -3.78
N ILE A 155 16.25 -25.49 -3.83
CA ILE A 155 15.44 -25.23 -2.62
C ILE A 155 14.79 -26.50 -2.01
N ASP A 156 15.59 -27.51 -1.65
CA ASP A 156 15.11 -28.58 -0.77
C ASP A 156 15.32 -28.27 0.74
N ALA A 157 16.11 -27.23 1.08
CA ALA A 157 16.46 -26.93 2.47
C ALA A 157 15.74 -25.69 3.08
N ASP A 158 15.43 -24.63 2.30
CA ASP A 158 15.01 -23.32 2.86
C ASP A 158 13.76 -22.71 2.19
N LEU A 159 12.65 -23.47 2.15
CA LEU A 159 11.39 -23.00 1.54
C LEU A 159 10.79 -21.75 2.21
N GLY A 160 10.96 -21.59 3.52
CA GLY A 160 10.39 -20.47 4.29
C GLY A 160 10.93 -19.10 3.84
N PRO A 161 12.27 -18.88 3.89
CA PRO A 161 12.87 -17.64 3.42
C PRO A 161 12.61 -17.36 1.93
N ALA A 162 12.66 -18.38 1.08
CA ALA A 162 12.36 -18.25 -0.34
C ALA A 162 10.91 -17.78 -0.59
N LEU A 163 9.95 -18.31 0.17
CA LEU A 163 8.56 -17.88 0.09
C LEU A 163 8.42 -16.42 0.52
N GLY A 164 9.13 -16.01 1.58
CA GLY A 164 9.13 -14.62 2.02
C GLY A 164 9.62 -13.65 0.95
N GLU A 165 10.66 -14.02 0.19
CA GLU A 165 11.15 -13.21 -0.93
C GLU A 165 10.11 -13.13 -2.06
N ALA A 166 9.52 -14.27 -2.44
CA ALA A 166 8.48 -14.31 -3.47
C ALA A 166 7.26 -13.45 -3.09
N ILE A 167 6.81 -13.54 -1.83
CA ILE A 167 5.71 -12.72 -1.32
C ILE A 167 6.10 -11.23 -1.34
N LYS A 168 7.33 -10.85 -0.96
CA LYS A 168 7.78 -9.44 -1.02
C LYS A 168 7.87 -8.89 -2.45
N LYS A 169 8.16 -9.72 -3.45
CA LYS A 169 8.13 -9.31 -4.86
C LYS A 169 6.70 -9.06 -5.34
N LEU A 170 5.74 -9.89 -4.91
CA LEU A 170 4.33 -9.73 -5.28
C LEU A 170 3.64 -8.60 -4.50
N ARG A 171 3.85 -8.55 -3.20
CA ARG A 171 3.18 -7.66 -2.24
C ARG A 171 4.18 -7.16 -1.19
N PRO A 172 5.02 -6.16 -1.56
CA PRO A 172 6.08 -5.65 -0.69
C PRO A 172 5.56 -5.05 0.62
N GLU A 173 4.30 -4.62 0.66
CA GLU A 173 3.64 -4.01 1.81
C GLU A 173 3.23 -5.00 2.91
N LEU A 174 3.21 -6.31 2.64
CA LEU A 174 2.81 -7.32 3.61
C LEU A 174 3.82 -7.48 4.75
N ASP A 175 3.34 -7.52 5.99
CA ASP A 175 4.18 -7.87 7.14
C ASP A 175 4.41 -9.39 7.17
N LEU A 176 5.67 -9.81 7.07
CA LEU A 176 6.06 -11.22 7.09
C LEU A 176 6.70 -11.60 8.42
N TYR A 177 6.30 -12.75 8.94
CA TYR A 177 6.79 -13.33 10.18
C TYR A 177 7.24 -14.77 9.92
N LEU A 178 8.38 -15.16 10.47
CA LEU A 178 8.92 -16.52 10.31
C LEU A 178 8.88 -17.25 11.64
N VAL A 179 8.44 -18.50 11.65
CA VAL A 179 8.48 -19.37 12.84
C VAL A 179 9.48 -20.51 12.59
N LEU A 180 10.49 -20.62 13.45
CA LEU A 180 11.52 -21.64 13.39
C LEU A 180 11.40 -22.61 14.56
N ASP A 181 11.73 -23.89 14.30
CA ASP A 181 11.75 -24.96 15.31
C ASP A 181 13.13 -25.06 16.01
N SER A 182 14.20 -24.62 15.34
CA SER A 182 15.57 -24.59 15.87
C SER A 182 16.22 -23.21 15.70
N ALA A 183 17.18 -22.88 16.58
CA ALA A 183 18.03 -21.71 16.40
C ALA A 183 18.99 -21.94 15.23
N VAL A 184 18.79 -21.21 14.13
CA VAL A 184 19.71 -21.26 12.99
C VAL A 184 20.48 -19.95 12.94
N GLU A 185 21.72 -19.98 13.44
CA GLU A 185 22.62 -18.83 13.42
C GLU A 185 23.03 -18.45 11.97
N ASP A 186 23.02 -19.43 11.04
CA ASP A 186 23.48 -19.28 9.66
C ASP A 186 22.47 -18.62 8.69
N ILE A 187 21.19 -18.53 9.06
CA ILE A 187 20.12 -18.02 8.18
C ILE A 187 19.85 -16.50 8.40
N ALA A 188 20.48 -15.90 9.41
CA ALA A 188 20.23 -14.55 9.90
C ALA A 188 20.19 -13.47 8.79
N LEU A 189 21.23 -13.38 7.95
CA LEU A 189 21.39 -12.26 7.01
C LEU A 189 20.29 -12.20 5.93
N ARG A 190 19.78 -13.33 5.45
CA ARG A 190 18.71 -13.39 4.44
C ARG A 190 17.33 -13.17 5.07
N VAL A 191 17.11 -13.68 6.28
CA VAL A 191 15.81 -13.59 6.96
C VAL A 191 15.52 -12.18 7.47
N TYR A 192 16.51 -11.43 7.98
CA TYR A 192 16.24 -10.08 8.50
C TYR A 192 15.81 -9.06 7.44
N LYS A 193 16.06 -9.32 6.14
CA LYS A 193 15.69 -8.38 5.08
C LYS A 193 14.18 -8.40 4.79
N ASN A 194 13.58 -9.59 4.75
CA ASN A 194 12.20 -9.76 4.29
C ASN A 194 11.20 -9.96 5.45
N PHE A 195 11.68 -10.42 6.60
CA PHE A 195 10.85 -10.73 7.76
C PHE A 195 10.97 -9.66 8.83
N ARG A 196 9.83 -9.25 9.36
CA ARG A 196 9.73 -8.24 10.41
C ARG A 196 10.14 -8.78 11.77
N ARG A 197 9.83 -10.04 12.04
CA ARG A 197 10.21 -10.75 13.27
C ARG A 197 10.29 -12.24 13.00
N VAL A 198 11.23 -12.89 13.69
CA VAL A 198 11.38 -14.34 13.73
C VAL A 198 10.95 -14.81 15.12
N PHE A 199 10.13 -15.85 15.17
CA PHE A 199 9.69 -16.50 16.38
C PHE A 199 10.39 -17.85 16.53
N TYR A 200 10.81 -18.14 17.76
CA TYR A 200 11.29 -19.47 18.14
C TYR A 200 10.16 -20.17 18.87
N ARG A 201 9.70 -21.30 18.33
CA ARG A 201 8.48 -21.99 18.80
C ARG A 201 7.21 -21.14 18.68
N GLN A 202 6.08 -21.77 18.94
CA GLN A 202 4.77 -21.15 18.81
C GLN A 202 4.32 -20.52 20.13
N GLU A 203 4.36 -19.19 20.19
CA GLU A 203 3.76 -18.40 21.28
C GLU A 203 2.65 -17.51 20.71
N ASN A 204 1.39 -17.91 20.92
CA ASN A 204 0.23 -17.26 20.31
C ASN A 204 0.09 -15.79 20.73
N LEU A 205 0.36 -15.46 22.01
CA LEU A 205 0.25 -14.09 22.51
C LEU A 205 1.28 -13.17 21.86
N GLU A 206 2.56 -13.55 21.83
CA GLU A 206 3.63 -12.77 21.19
C GLU A 206 3.38 -12.59 19.68
N MET A 207 2.85 -13.63 19.03
CA MET A 207 2.45 -13.57 17.63
C MET A 207 1.29 -12.57 17.44
N HIS A 208 0.22 -12.68 18.23
CA HIS A 208 -0.91 -11.77 18.20
C HIS A 208 -0.46 -10.31 18.40
N LEU A 209 0.37 -10.03 19.41
CA LEU A 209 0.88 -8.68 19.69
C LEU A 209 1.72 -8.14 18.53
N SER A 210 2.54 -8.99 17.91
CA SER A 210 3.38 -8.60 16.77
C SER A 210 2.56 -8.30 15.51
N LEU A 211 1.52 -9.09 15.25
CA LEU A 211 0.57 -8.87 14.15
C LEU A 211 -0.16 -7.53 14.35
N ARG A 212 -0.72 -7.31 15.55
CA ARG A 212 -1.44 -6.08 15.90
C ARG A 212 -0.56 -4.84 15.78
N ARG A 213 0.68 -4.92 16.27
CA ARG A 213 1.66 -3.84 16.14
C ARG A 213 1.94 -3.52 14.67
N GLY A 214 2.12 -4.53 13.82
CA GLY A 214 2.42 -4.32 12.41
C GLY A 214 1.31 -3.60 11.67
N ILE A 215 0.07 -4.06 11.84
CA ILE A 215 -1.11 -3.40 11.26
C ILE A 215 -1.28 -1.99 11.81
N THR A 216 -1.12 -1.79 13.12
CA THR A 216 -1.30 -0.48 13.74
C THR A 216 -0.33 0.56 13.19
N GLU A 217 0.95 0.19 13.02
CA GLU A 217 1.96 1.07 12.45
C GLU A 217 1.68 1.43 10.98
N ARG A 218 1.17 0.49 10.18
CA ARG A 218 0.78 0.75 8.77
C ARG A 218 -0.52 1.54 8.64
N TYR A 219 -1.45 1.36 9.57
CA TYR A 219 -2.71 2.11 9.62
C TYR A 219 -2.53 3.54 10.14
N GLU A 220 -1.42 3.83 10.84
CA GLU A 220 -1.20 5.13 11.43
C GLU A 220 -1.21 6.25 10.36
N ALA A 221 -2.02 7.28 10.60
CA ALA A 221 -2.06 8.50 9.79
C ALA A 221 -1.70 9.69 10.69
N PRO A 222 -0.41 9.98 10.93
CA PRO A 222 0.02 10.87 12.01
C PRO A 222 -0.61 12.26 11.96
N PHE A 223 -0.61 12.88 10.78
CA PHE A 223 -1.18 14.21 10.61
C PHE A 223 -2.71 14.21 10.79
N PHE A 224 -3.41 13.23 10.21
CA PHE A 224 -4.86 13.14 10.34
C PHE A 224 -5.30 12.82 11.78
N ALA A 225 -4.58 11.92 12.47
CA ALA A 225 -4.82 11.62 13.88
C ALA A 225 -4.59 12.86 14.76
N ALA A 226 -3.51 13.62 14.51
CA ALA A 226 -3.26 14.89 15.19
C ALA A 226 -4.36 15.92 14.91
N LEU A 227 -4.81 16.04 13.66
CA LEU A 227 -5.90 16.92 13.26
C LEU A 227 -7.22 16.57 13.95
N LYS A 228 -7.57 15.27 14.01
CA LYS A 228 -8.76 14.78 14.71
C LYS A 228 -8.68 15.11 16.20
N ALA A 229 -7.55 14.83 16.85
CA ALA A 229 -7.34 15.17 18.25
C ALA A 229 -7.42 16.68 18.50
N TYR A 230 -6.82 17.49 17.64
CA TYR A 230 -6.89 18.96 17.69
C TYR A 230 -8.34 19.45 17.56
N SER A 231 -9.11 18.88 16.62
CA SER A 231 -10.51 19.24 16.38
C SER A 231 -11.44 18.97 17.56
N GLN A 232 -11.04 18.15 18.53
CA GLN A 232 -11.84 17.91 19.74
C GLN A 232 -11.43 18.80 20.91
N ARG A 233 -10.33 19.55 20.81
CA ARG A 233 -9.88 20.43 21.88
C ARG A 233 -10.76 21.68 21.95
N PRO A 234 -11.21 22.09 23.15
CA PRO A 234 -11.81 23.40 23.34
C PRO A 234 -10.74 24.46 23.14
N THR A 235 -10.98 25.40 22.22
CA THR A 235 -10.02 26.45 21.87
C THR A 235 -10.71 27.80 21.90
N GLY A 236 -10.14 28.76 22.64
CA GLY A 236 -10.50 30.17 22.49
C GLY A 236 -10.01 30.71 21.16
N VAL A 237 -10.90 31.32 20.36
CA VAL A 237 -10.54 31.86 19.04
C VAL A 237 -10.05 33.30 19.22
N PHE A 238 -8.77 33.44 19.55
CA PHE A 238 -8.08 34.74 19.59
C PHE A 238 -7.09 34.93 18.42
N HIS A 239 -7.00 33.93 17.54
CA HIS A 239 -6.15 33.91 16.36
C HIS A 239 -6.96 34.10 15.07
N ALA A 240 -6.27 34.39 13.97
CA ALA A 240 -6.84 34.60 12.64
C ALA A 240 -7.44 33.31 12.04
N MET A 241 -8.59 32.87 12.56
CA MET A 241 -9.41 31.81 11.99
C MET A 241 -10.67 32.42 11.41
N PRO A 242 -10.73 32.67 10.08
CA PRO A 242 -11.77 33.47 9.45
C PRO A 242 -13.20 32.95 9.69
N ILE A 243 -13.40 31.64 9.77
CA ILE A 243 -14.73 31.07 10.04
C ILE A 243 -14.92 30.61 11.49
N SER A 244 -13.91 30.80 12.34
CA SER A 244 -13.93 30.45 13.77
C SER A 244 -14.46 29.04 14.01
N ARG A 245 -13.91 28.06 13.28
CA ARG A 245 -14.33 26.65 13.32
C ARG A 245 -15.78 26.43 12.92
N GLY A 246 -16.26 27.22 11.96
CA GLY A 246 -17.63 27.18 11.41
C GLY A 246 -18.64 28.08 12.13
N ASN A 247 -18.30 28.69 13.26
CA ASN A 247 -19.22 29.57 13.99
C ASN A 247 -19.79 30.70 13.13
N SER A 248 -18.96 31.34 12.30
CA SER A 248 -19.42 32.43 11.41
C SER A 248 -20.40 31.93 10.34
N ILE A 249 -20.29 30.66 9.94
CA ILE A 249 -21.16 30.03 8.93
C ILE A 249 -22.50 29.68 9.58
N PHE A 250 -22.49 28.91 10.67
CA PHE A 250 -23.72 28.43 11.32
C PHE A 250 -24.53 29.54 12.00
N LYS A 251 -23.91 30.68 12.34
CA LYS A 251 -24.64 31.86 12.85
C LYS A 251 -25.15 32.80 11.75
N SER A 252 -24.76 32.61 10.50
CA SER A 252 -25.17 33.47 9.40
C SER A 252 -26.52 33.04 8.83
N HIS A 253 -27.43 34.00 8.65
CA HIS A 253 -28.74 33.74 8.02
C HIS A 253 -28.65 33.41 6.52
N TRP A 254 -27.50 33.62 5.89
CA TRP A 254 -27.34 33.51 4.43
C TRP A 254 -26.57 32.28 3.95
N ILE A 255 -25.72 31.70 4.81
CA ILE A 255 -24.77 30.65 4.41
C ILE A 255 -24.78 29.42 5.33
N GLN A 256 -25.81 29.30 6.17
CA GLN A 256 -25.99 28.13 7.06
C GLN A 256 -26.10 26.82 6.29
N ASP A 257 -26.70 26.87 5.10
CA ASP A 257 -26.86 25.75 4.17
C ASP A 257 -25.51 25.16 3.72
N ILE A 258 -24.47 25.99 3.55
CA ILE A 258 -23.09 25.51 3.30
C ILE A 258 -22.62 24.61 4.45
N GLY A 259 -22.89 25.04 5.68
CA GLY A 259 -22.54 24.28 6.88
C GLY A 259 -23.26 22.93 6.96
N GLN A 260 -24.54 22.92 6.60
CA GLN A 260 -25.38 21.71 6.57
C GLN A 260 -24.94 20.75 5.45
N PHE A 261 -24.60 21.29 4.28
CA PHE A 261 -24.18 20.50 3.13
C PHE A 261 -22.86 19.75 3.36
N TYR A 262 -21.83 20.43 3.84
CA TYR A 262 -20.51 19.80 4.09
C TYR A 262 -20.40 19.09 5.45
N GLY A 263 -21.24 19.47 6.40
CA GLY A 263 -21.19 18.96 7.78
C GLY A 263 -20.15 19.67 8.66
N HIS A 264 -20.28 19.50 9.97
CA HIS A 264 -19.53 20.30 10.95
C HIS A 264 -18.02 19.96 10.99
N ASN A 265 -17.64 18.70 10.72
CA ASN A 265 -16.27 18.22 10.88
C ASN A 265 -15.25 18.92 9.98
N ILE A 266 -15.64 19.32 8.77
CA ILE A 266 -14.72 20.02 7.84
C ILE A 266 -14.29 21.38 8.42
N PHE A 267 -15.18 22.06 9.13
CA PHE A 267 -14.92 23.37 9.72
C PHE A 267 -14.18 23.25 11.04
N LEU A 268 -14.38 22.16 11.80
CA LEU A 268 -13.59 21.87 12.99
C LEU A 268 -12.12 21.58 12.68
N ALA A 269 -11.81 21.20 11.44
CA ALA A 269 -10.45 21.01 10.95
C ALA A 269 -9.74 22.32 10.56
N GLU A 270 -10.42 23.48 10.58
CA GLU A 270 -9.78 24.78 10.39
C GLU A 270 -8.70 25.00 11.46
N THR A 271 -7.48 25.29 11.00
CA THR A 271 -6.32 25.46 11.86
C THR A 271 -5.27 26.35 11.21
N SER A 272 -4.31 26.81 12.01
CA SER A 272 -3.15 27.60 11.59
C SER A 272 -1.92 27.11 12.33
N ALA A 273 -0.74 27.26 11.71
CA ALA A 273 0.55 26.98 12.34
C ALA A 273 0.79 27.79 13.63
N THR A 274 0.07 28.91 13.81
CA THR A 274 0.20 29.78 14.99
C THR A 274 -0.65 29.36 16.18
N THR A 275 -1.68 28.52 15.98
CA THR A 275 -2.61 28.14 17.05
C THR A 275 -2.02 27.09 18.00
N GLY A 276 -0.84 26.56 17.66
CA GLY A 276 -0.13 25.57 18.46
C GLY A 276 -0.83 24.20 18.44
N GLY A 277 -0.06 23.14 18.65
CA GLY A 277 -0.59 21.77 18.69
C GLY A 277 -0.78 21.08 17.34
N LEU A 278 -0.59 21.79 16.22
CA LEU A 278 -0.40 21.23 14.88
C LEU A 278 0.89 21.77 14.26
N ASP A 279 1.50 20.97 13.38
CA ASP A 279 2.79 21.22 12.76
C ASP A 279 2.73 22.34 11.70
N SER A 280 3.87 22.90 11.30
CA SER A 280 3.95 23.87 10.20
C SER A 280 4.26 23.16 8.89
N LEU A 281 3.46 23.39 7.83
CA LEU A 281 3.76 22.82 6.51
C LEU A 281 5.08 23.36 5.93
N LEU A 282 5.43 24.61 6.23
CA LEU A 282 6.66 25.25 5.73
C LEU A 282 7.90 24.82 6.52
N GLN A 283 7.73 24.38 7.77
CA GLN A 283 8.83 23.89 8.62
C GLN A 283 8.34 22.72 9.47
N PRO A 284 8.16 21.54 8.86
CA PRO A 284 7.57 20.39 9.55
C PRO A 284 8.55 19.79 10.56
N THR A 285 8.13 19.67 11.81
CA THR A 285 8.93 19.11 12.92
C THR A 285 8.20 18.02 13.72
N GLY A 286 6.90 17.85 13.53
CA GLY A 286 6.05 16.94 14.28
C GLY A 286 5.21 16.02 13.37
N PRO A 287 3.87 15.98 13.52
CA PRO A 287 3.02 15.07 12.75
C PRO A 287 3.14 15.17 11.22
N LEU A 288 3.40 16.36 10.65
CA LEU A 288 3.62 16.48 9.20
C LEU A 288 4.97 15.89 8.80
N LYS A 289 6.02 16.10 9.62
CA LYS A 289 7.33 15.50 9.36
C LYS A 289 7.25 13.98 9.36
N LYS A 290 6.61 13.39 10.37
CA LYS A 290 6.39 11.94 10.44
C LYS A 290 5.59 11.43 9.24
N ALA A 291 4.55 12.16 8.82
CA ALA A 291 3.76 11.80 7.64
C ALA A 291 4.59 11.87 6.33
N GLN A 292 5.45 12.87 6.18
CA GLN A 292 6.38 12.98 5.05
C GLN A 292 7.39 11.83 5.02
N GLU A 293 7.94 11.44 6.17
CA GLU A 293 8.86 10.30 6.28
C GLU A 293 8.16 8.97 5.96
N MET A 294 6.92 8.80 6.41
CA MET A 294 6.10 7.64 6.05
C MET A 294 5.84 7.59 4.55
N ALA A 295 5.49 8.73 3.93
CA ALA A 295 5.31 8.83 2.49
C ALA A 295 6.63 8.54 1.74
N SER A 296 7.76 9.05 2.24
CA SER A 296 9.10 8.77 1.67
C SER A 296 9.38 7.27 1.58
N ARG A 297 9.09 6.53 2.67
CA ARG A 297 9.22 5.07 2.68
C ARG A 297 8.25 4.38 1.72
N ALA A 298 7.00 4.84 1.65
CA ALA A 298 5.98 4.24 0.78
C ALA A 298 6.29 4.43 -0.71
N PHE A 299 6.77 5.61 -1.10
CA PHE A 299 7.11 5.94 -2.50
C PHE A 299 8.56 5.59 -2.88
N GLY A 300 9.37 5.09 -1.94
CA GLY A 300 10.78 4.75 -2.19
C GLY A 300 11.68 5.97 -2.46
N SER A 301 11.30 7.16 -2.02
CA SER A 301 12.08 8.38 -2.18
C SER A 301 13.00 8.64 -0.98
N GLN A 302 14.08 9.40 -1.19
CA GLN A 302 14.94 9.86 -0.09
C GLN A 302 14.23 10.90 0.79
N HIS A 303 13.47 11.79 0.16
CA HIS A 303 12.66 12.80 0.81
C HIS A 303 11.33 12.99 0.08
N THR A 304 10.28 13.29 0.83
CA THR A 304 8.95 13.63 0.30
C THR A 304 8.46 14.94 0.92
N PHE A 305 7.96 15.82 0.06
CA PHE A 305 7.32 17.09 0.46
C PHE A 305 5.86 17.08 0.04
N PHE A 306 4.99 17.61 0.90
CA PHE A 306 3.57 17.75 0.58
C PHE A 306 3.30 19.11 -0.04
N VAL A 307 2.58 19.11 -1.16
CA VAL A 307 2.25 20.32 -1.93
C VAL A 307 0.73 20.44 -2.01
N THR A 308 0.18 21.56 -1.54
CA THR A 308 -1.26 21.80 -1.45
C THR A 308 -1.86 22.51 -2.68
N ASN A 309 -1.03 22.86 -3.66
CA ASN A 309 -1.45 23.56 -4.89
C ASN A 309 -1.11 22.76 -6.17
N GLY A 310 -1.25 21.43 -6.07
CA GLY A 310 -1.06 20.46 -7.15
C GLY A 310 0.36 20.33 -7.70
N THR A 311 0.57 19.35 -8.60
CA THR A 311 1.85 19.11 -9.26
C THR A 311 2.33 20.30 -10.10
N SER A 312 1.40 21.15 -10.56
CA SER A 312 1.74 22.41 -11.24
C SER A 312 2.62 23.32 -10.38
N THR A 313 2.42 23.34 -9.06
CA THR A 313 3.27 24.10 -8.13
C THR A 313 4.53 23.32 -7.78
N ALA A 314 4.42 21.99 -7.61
CA ALA A 314 5.57 21.13 -7.37
C ALA A 314 6.65 21.28 -8.46
N ASN A 315 6.26 21.28 -9.74
CA ASN A 315 7.19 21.47 -10.86
C ASN A 315 7.93 22.81 -10.76
N LYS A 316 7.21 23.89 -10.41
CA LYS A 316 7.81 25.23 -10.25
C LYS A 316 8.74 25.30 -9.04
N ILE A 317 8.43 24.60 -7.95
CA ILE A 317 9.32 24.50 -6.79
C ILE A 317 10.62 23.82 -7.21
N VAL A 318 10.54 22.65 -7.86
CA VAL A 318 11.73 21.89 -8.29
C VAL A 318 12.57 22.70 -9.28
N THR A 319 11.96 23.29 -10.30
CA THR A 319 12.73 24.07 -11.30
C THR A 319 13.39 25.29 -10.69
N GLN A 320 12.71 26.03 -9.81
CA GLN A 320 13.30 27.23 -9.19
C GLN A 320 14.34 26.89 -8.11
N ALA A 321 14.24 25.72 -7.48
CA ALA A 321 15.22 25.26 -6.50
C ALA A 321 16.54 24.81 -7.16
N LEU A 322 16.46 24.28 -8.38
CA LEU A 322 17.60 23.60 -9.03
C LEU A 322 18.24 24.39 -10.18
N LEU A 323 17.57 25.41 -10.72
CA LEU A 323 18.04 26.16 -11.88
C LEU A 323 18.38 27.60 -11.53
N GLN A 324 19.34 28.14 -12.27
CA GLN A 324 19.72 29.54 -12.26
C GLN A 324 19.44 30.18 -13.63
N PRO A 325 19.27 31.52 -13.70
CA PRO A 325 19.14 32.22 -14.96
C PRO A 325 20.29 31.89 -15.92
N GLY A 326 19.94 31.46 -17.12
CA GLY A 326 20.89 31.11 -18.17
C GLY A 326 21.34 29.64 -18.21
N ASP A 327 20.92 28.82 -17.25
CA ASP A 327 21.03 27.36 -17.36
C ASP A 327 20.24 26.83 -18.55
N ILE A 328 20.69 25.71 -19.12
CA ILE A 328 20.03 25.02 -20.22
C ILE A 328 19.29 23.80 -19.67
N VAL A 329 18.02 23.66 -20.07
CA VAL A 329 17.19 22.50 -19.73
C VAL A 329 16.78 21.81 -21.02
N LEU A 330 17.13 20.54 -21.15
CA LEU A 330 16.59 19.67 -22.19
C LEU A 330 15.18 19.27 -21.75
N ILE A 331 14.16 19.65 -22.50
CA ILE A 331 12.77 19.54 -22.08
C ILE A 331 11.95 18.83 -23.15
N ASP A 332 11.16 17.84 -22.74
CA ASP A 332 10.14 17.22 -23.58
C ASP A 332 9.19 18.28 -24.15
N ARG A 333 8.99 18.28 -25.46
CA ARG A 333 8.09 19.24 -26.12
C ARG A 333 6.62 19.01 -25.74
N ASP A 334 6.26 17.79 -25.37
CA ASP A 334 4.93 17.43 -24.87
C ASP A 334 4.82 17.52 -23.35
N CYS A 335 5.58 18.44 -22.73
CA CYS A 335 5.52 18.68 -21.29
C CYS A 335 4.25 19.44 -20.87
N HIS A 336 3.84 19.25 -19.62
CA HIS A 336 2.73 20.01 -19.04
C HIS A 336 3.05 21.53 -18.95
N LYS A 337 2.02 22.38 -19.13
CA LYS A 337 2.15 23.85 -19.15
C LYS A 337 2.92 24.45 -17.97
N SER A 338 2.87 23.80 -16.81
CA SER A 338 3.60 24.23 -15.61
C SER A 338 5.12 24.28 -15.79
N HIS A 339 5.70 23.44 -16.65
CA HIS A 339 7.14 23.44 -16.90
C HIS A 339 7.57 24.66 -17.70
N HIS A 340 6.80 25.08 -18.70
CA HIS A 340 7.08 26.34 -19.41
C HIS A 340 7.08 27.53 -18.46
N TYR A 341 6.11 27.60 -17.54
CA TYR A 341 6.11 28.63 -16.50
C TYR A 341 7.32 28.51 -15.57
N GLY A 342 7.73 27.29 -15.20
CA GLY A 342 8.95 27.05 -14.42
C GLY A 342 10.21 27.56 -15.12
N MET A 343 10.34 27.34 -16.43
CA MET A 343 11.47 27.86 -17.23
C MET A 343 11.48 29.39 -17.26
N VAL A 344 10.31 30.02 -17.48
CA VAL A 344 10.19 31.49 -17.47
C VAL A 344 10.55 32.07 -16.11
N LEU A 345 10.05 31.49 -15.02
CA LEU A 345 10.33 31.97 -13.66
C LEU A 345 11.79 31.78 -13.25
N SER A 346 12.44 30.70 -13.69
CA SER A 346 13.85 30.43 -13.40
C SER A 346 14.81 31.17 -14.33
N GLY A 347 14.34 31.73 -15.44
CA GLY A 347 15.20 32.33 -16.46
C GLY A 347 16.07 31.31 -17.20
N ALA A 348 15.66 30.04 -17.20
CA ALA A 348 16.38 28.96 -17.89
C ALA A 348 16.07 28.96 -19.40
N TYR A 349 17.03 28.48 -20.20
CA TYR A 349 16.89 28.31 -21.64
C TYR A 349 16.41 26.89 -21.97
N PRO A 350 15.15 26.71 -22.40
CA PRO A 350 14.65 25.42 -22.82
C PRO A 350 15.23 25.02 -24.19
N VAL A 351 15.70 23.78 -24.29
CA VAL A 351 15.99 23.10 -25.55
C VAL A 351 14.98 21.98 -25.68
N TYR A 352 13.98 22.20 -26.54
CA TYR A 352 12.88 21.25 -26.73
C TYR A 352 13.34 19.99 -27.47
N LEU A 353 12.89 18.85 -26.98
CA LEU A 353 13.11 17.53 -27.53
C LEU A 353 11.83 17.05 -28.21
N ASP A 354 11.93 16.61 -29.46
CA ASP A 354 10.77 16.14 -30.21
C ASP A 354 10.50 14.65 -29.91
N SER A 355 9.25 14.33 -29.62
CA SER A 355 8.74 12.96 -29.51
C SER A 355 8.50 12.36 -30.90
N TYR A 356 8.58 11.03 -31.03
CA TYR A 356 8.22 10.37 -32.29
C TYR A 356 6.69 10.33 -32.47
N PRO A 357 6.14 10.49 -33.68
CA PRO A 357 4.71 10.36 -33.90
C PRO A 357 4.29 8.88 -33.89
N VAL A 358 3.09 8.61 -33.38
CA VAL A 358 2.40 7.31 -33.53
C VAL A 358 1.20 7.53 -34.46
N GLU A 359 1.51 7.63 -35.76
CA GLU A 359 0.58 8.10 -36.80
C GLU A 359 -0.75 7.33 -36.83
N LYS A 360 -0.70 6.01 -36.64
CA LYS A 360 -1.90 5.14 -36.64
C LYS A 360 -2.97 5.61 -35.66
N TYR A 361 -2.57 6.20 -34.54
CA TYR A 361 -3.47 6.63 -33.47
C TYR A 361 -3.51 8.15 -33.30
N SER A 362 -2.79 8.90 -34.15
CA SER A 362 -2.66 10.36 -34.04
C SER A 362 -2.15 10.82 -32.67
N MET A 363 -1.23 10.05 -32.08
CA MET A 363 -0.66 10.29 -30.75
C MET A 363 0.82 10.69 -30.84
N TYR A 364 1.30 11.36 -29.80
CA TYR A 364 2.73 11.54 -29.60
C TYR A 364 3.31 10.37 -28.80
N GLY A 365 4.44 9.87 -29.26
CA GLY A 365 5.24 8.88 -28.60
C GLY A 365 6.10 9.46 -27.49
N ALA A 366 7.15 8.73 -27.13
CA ALA A 366 8.20 9.22 -26.23
C ALA A 366 9.29 9.98 -26.98
N VAL A 367 10.11 10.74 -26.26
CA VAL A 367 11.36 11.31 -26.79
C VAL A 367 12.37 10.18 -27.02
N PRO A 368 12.87 9.99 -28.26
CA PRO A 368 13.86 8.96 -28.53
C PRO A 368 15.19 9.24 -27.81
N LEU A 369 15.82 8.20 -27.25
CA LEU A 369 17.14 8.33 -26.62
C LEU A 369 18.19 8.92 -27.59
N ARG A 370 18.09 8.60 -28.89
CA ARG A 370 18.96 9.19 -29.92
C ARG A 370 18.86 10.71 -29.98
N GLU A 371 17.67 11.28 -29.81
CA GLU A 371 17.43 12.73 -29.82
C GLU A 371 18.13 13.37 -28.63
N ILE A 372 17.93 12.82 -27.44
CA ILE A 372 18.56 13.29 -26.19
C ILE A 372 20.09 13.29 -26.32
N LYS A 373 20.67 12.16 -26.75
CA LYS A 373 22.13 12.01 -26.92
C LYS A 373 22.66 12.96 -27.98
N GLN A 374 21.96 13.12 -29.10
CA GLN A 374 22.36 14.03 -30.16
C GLN A 374 22.42 15.47 -29.64
N ARG A 375 21.39 15.96 -28.93
CA ARG A 375 21.39 17.32 -28.37
C ARG A 375 22.50 17.54 -27.35
N LEU A 376 22.74 16.57 -26.46
CA LEU A 376 23.84 16.65 -25.51
C LEU A 376 25.21 16.74 -26.21
N LEU A 377 25.43 15.94 -27.26
CA LEU A 377 26.69 15.95 -28.02
C LEU A 377 26.86 17.24 -28.84
N GLU A 378 25.78 17.79 -29.41
CA GLU A 378 25.79 19.09 -30.08
C GLU A 378 26.18 20.21 -29.11
N LEU A 379 25.58 20.23 -27.92
CA LEU A 379 25.92 21.19 -26.85
C LEU A 379 27.35 21.01 -26.33
N LYS A 380 27.86 19.78 -26.31
CA LYS A 380 29.26 19.47 -25.99
C LYS A 380 30.22 20.04 -27.02
N ARG A 381 29.96 19.82 -28.31
CA ARG A 381 30.78 20.38 -29.41
C ARG A 381 30.76 21.91 -29.41
N ALA A 382 29.64 22.53 -29.01
CA ALA A 382 29.51 23.97 -28.87
C ALA A 382 30.12 24.55 -27.58
N GLY A 383 30.74 23.73 -26.71
CA GLY A 383 31.32 24.18 -25.45
C GLY A 383 30.28 24.66 -24.42
N ARG A 384 29.02 24.23 -24.54
CA ARG A 384 27.89 24.66 -23.69
C ARG A 384 27.34 23.55 -22.78
N LEU A 385 27.95 22.37 -22.79
CA LEU A 385 27.48 21.22 -21.99
C LEU A 385 27.46 21.51 -20.48
N ASN A 386 28.38 22.34 -19.98
CA ASN A 386 28.43 22.78 -18.59
C ASN A 386 27.20 23.61 -18.16
N LYS A 387 26.53 24.26 -19.11
CA LYS A 387 25.27 24.98 -18.86
C LYS A 387 24.06 24.04 -18.81
N VAL A 388 24.17 22.81 -19.29
CA VAL A 388 23.06 21.84 -19.21
C VAL A 388 22.94 21.34 -17.78
N LYS A 389 21.80 21.64 -17.15
CA LYS A 389 21.54 21.28 -15.75
C LYS A 389 20.49 20.20 -15.58
N MET A 390 19.50 20.16 -16.46
CA MET A 390 18.35 19.29 -16.27
C MET A 390 17.89 18.66 -17.58
N LEU A 391 17.49 17.40 -17.51
CA LEU A 391 16.68 16.70 -18.51
C LEU A 391 15.30 16.47 -17.91
N LEU A 392 14.27 16.99 -18.57
CA LEU A 392 12.89 16.97 -18.13
C LEU A 392 12.05 16.15 -19.11
N LEU A 393 11.50 15.01 -18.68
CA LEU A 393 10.70 14.11 -19.51
C LEU A 393 9.37 13.77 -18.86
N THR A 394 8.29 13.72 -19.65
CA THR A 394 6.97 13.32 -19.15
C THR A 394 6.87 11.79 -19.12
N ASN A 395 6.95 11.18 -17.94
CA ASN A 395 6.87 9.71 -17.79
C ASN A 395 5.77 9.29 -16.80
N CYS A 396 4.79 8.49 -17.20
CA CYS A 396 4.48 8.07 -18.58
C CYS A 396 3.94 9.23 -19.45
N THR A 397 3.91 9.04 -20.77
CA THR A 397 3.16 9.96 -21.66
C THR A 397 1.67 9.93 -21.33
N PHE A 398 0.91 10.91 -21.81
CA PHE A 398 -0.55 10.96 -21.57
C PHE A 398 -1.26 9.67 -22.01
N ASP A 399 -0.82 9.08 -23.11
CA ASP A 399 -1.37 7.85 -23.68
C ASP A 399 -0.80 6.55 -23.07
N GLY A 400 0.03 6.65 -22.02
CA GLY A 400 0.50 5.50 -21.24
C GLY A 400 1.80 4.85 -21.73
N LEU A 401 2.60 5.53 -22.56
CA LEU A 401 3.92 5.03 -22.93
C LEU A 401 4.91 5.30 -21.81
N VAL A 402 5.52 4.22 -21.28
CA VAL A 402 6.47 4.27 -20.16
C VAL A 402 7.90 4.16 -20.70
N TYR A 403 8.77 5.05 -20.25
CA TYR A 403 10.20 4.98 -20.58
C TYR A 403 10.88 3.83 -19.83
N ASN A 404 11.89 3.21 -20.45
CA ASN A 404 12.90 2.47 -19.68
C ASN A 404 13.81 3.50 -18.99
N VAL A 405 13.44 3.88 -17.76
CA VAL A 405 14.08 4.96 -17.01
C VAL A 405 15.56 4.67 -16.76
N GLU A 406 15.89 3.44 -16.36
CA GLU A 406 17.27 3.02 -16.06
C GLU A 406 18.17 3.22 -17.28
N ARG A 407 17.79 2.67 -18.44
CA ARG A 407 18.55 2.80 -19.68
C ARG A 407 18.70 4.26 -20.13
N VAL A 408 17.64 5.07 -19.98
CA VAL A 408 17.71 6.51 -20.31
C VAL A 408 18.72 7.21 -19.42
N MET A 409 18.70 6.94 -18.10
CA MET A 409 19.61 7.55 -17.15
C MET A 409 21.06 7.14 -17.42
N GLU A 410 21.35 5.85 -17.61
CA GLU A 410 22.71 5.35 -17.88
C GLU A 410 23.34 6.04 -19.10
N GLU A 411 22.61 6.08 -20.21
CA GLU A 411 23.08 6.61 -21.49
C GLU A 411 23.26 8.13 -21.47
N VAL A 412 22.43 8.83 -20.69
CA VAL A 412 22.55 10.28 -20.49
C VAL A 412 23.71 10.61 -19.55
N LEU A 413 23.84 9.89 -18.44
CA LEU A 413 24.91 10.07 -17.45
C LEU A 413 26.29 9.77 -18.03
N ALA A 414 26.39 8.84 -18.99
CA ALA A 414 27.63 8.58 -19.73
C ALA A 414 28.13 9.81 -20.52
N ILE A 415 27.25 10.75 -20.88
CA ILE A 415 27.60 11.99 -21.59
C ILE A 415 27.74 13.16 -20.62
N LYS A 416 26.82 13.27 -19.65
CA LYS A 416 26.75 14.35 -18.65
C LYS A 416 26.48 13.77 -17.25
N PRO A 417 27.52 13.43 -16.48
CA PRO A 417 27.37 12.72 -15.19
C PRO A 417 26.65 13.51 -14.07
N ASP A 418 26.66 14.84 -14.15
CA ASP A 418 26.09 15.76 -13.15
C ASP A 418 24.78 16.41 -13.62
N ILE A 419 24.06 15.80 -14.57
CA ILE A 419 22.72 16.26 -14.96
C ILE A 419 21.66 15.80 -13.97
N THR A 420 20.67 16.66 -13.72
CA THR A 420 19.48 16.34 -12.94
C THR A 420 18.38 15.80 -13.86
N PHE A 421 17.68 14.75 -13.44
CA PHE A 421 16.48 14.24 -14.12
C PHE A 421 15.22 14.76 -13.43
N LEU A 422 14.25 15.21 -14.22
CA LEU A 422 12.91 15.60 -13.75
C LEU A 422 11.81 14.92 -14.56
#